data_AF-A0A2D8JAR6-F1
#
_entry.id   AF-A0A2D8JAR6-F1
#
_cell.length_a   1.000
_cell.length_b   1.000
_cell.length_c   1.000
_cell.angle_alpha   90.00
_cell.angle_beta   90.00
_cell.angle_gamma   90.00
#
_symmetry.space_group_name_H-M   'P 1'
#
loop_
_entity.id
_entity.type
_entity.pdbx_description
1 polymer ?
#
loop_
_entity_poly.entity_id
_entity_poly.type
_entity_poly.pdbx_seq_one_letter_code
_entity_poly.pdbx_strand_id
1 'polypeptide(L)' 'GEEVPFEYDEPRTGDTEAAFADVKKIEKKIGWKSKYSLEEALKNAWEWEKNQ' A
#
# COMPACT_ATOMS: atom_id res chain seq x y z
N GLY A 1 12.63 -12.79 5.27
CA GLY A 1 11.82 -12.42 4.10
C GLY A 1 11.97 -13.52 3.07
N GLU A 2 11.04 -13.61 2.14
CA GLU A 2 11.11 -14.55 1.02
C GLU A 2 11.38 -13.74 -0.25
N GLU A 3 12.03 -14.36 -1.24
CA GLU A 3 12.18 -13.74 -2.55
C GLU A 3 10.82 -13.69 -3.25
N VAL A 4 10.51 -12.55 -3.87
CA VAL A 4 9.33 -12.37 -4.70
C VAL A 4 9.82 -12.19 -6.13
N PRO A 5 9.86 -13.26 -6.95
CA PRO A 5 10.29 -13.15 -8.34
C PRO A 5 9.37 -12.20 -9.12
N PHE A 6 9.96 -11.33 -9.92
CA PHE A 6 9.22 -10.40 -10.79
C PHE A 6 9.96 -10.20 -12.11
N GLU A 7 9.23 -9.76 -13.13
CA GLU A 7 9.77 -9.31 -14.41
C GLU A 7 9.12 -7.98 -14.82
N TYR A 8 9.76 -7.24 -15.71
CA TYR A 8 9.19 -6.02 -16.29
C TYR A 8 8.37 -6.38 -17.53
N ASP A 9 7.20 -5.76 -17.64
CA ASP A 9 6.29 -5.92 -18.77
C ASP A 9 5.74 -4.54 -19.18
N GLU A 10 4.98 -4.51 -20.27
CA GLU A 10 4.37 -3.29 -20.80
C GLU A 10 3.39 -2.64 -19.79
N PRO A 11 3.29 -1.31 -19.77
CA PRO A 11 2.34 -0.61 -18.90
C PRO A 11 0.90 -1.07 -19.15
N ARG A 12 0.16 -1.32 -18.06
CA ARG A 12 -1.25 -1.68 -18.18
C ARG A 12 -2.06 -0.48 -18.67
N THR A 13 -2.90 -0.70 -19.68
CA THR A 13 -3.75 0.37 -20.24
C THR A 13 -4.67 0.92 -19.16
N GLY A 14 -4.58 2.23 -18.91
CA GLY A 14 -5.38 2.94 -17.90
C GLY A 14 -4.67 3.20 -16.58
N ASP A 15 -3.48 2.61 -16.34
CA ASP A 15 -2.66 2.95 -15.18
C ASP A 15 -2.02 4.36 -15.37
N THR A 16 -1.94 5.11 -14.27
CA THR A 16 -1.17 6.36 -14.16
C THR A 16 0.20 6.06 -13.55
N GLU A 17 1.21 6.90 -13.83
CA GLU A 17 2.57 6.72 -13.30
C GLU A 17 2.61 6.73 -11.76
N ALA A 18 1.82 7.60 -11.13
CA ALA A 18 1.70 7.66 -9.68
C ALA A 18 0.35 8.26 -9.24
N ALA A 19 -0.13 7.83 -8.07
CA ALA A 19 -1.30 8.41 -7.42
C ALA A 19 -1.15 8.34 -5.90
N PHE A 20 -1.30 9.49 -5.22
CA PHE A 20 -1.24 9.60 -3.75
C PHE A 20 -2.16 10.72 -3.25
N ALA A 21 -2.56 10.67 -1.98
CA ALA A 21 -3.54 11.60 -1.40
C ALA A 21 -2.90 12.64 -0.47
N ASP A 22 -3.34 13.91 -0.58
CA ASP A 22 -3.16 14.88 0.51
C ASP A 22 -4.22 14.63 1.60
N VAL A 23 -3.75 14.21 2.77
CA VAL A 23 -4.60 13.83 3.91
C VAL A 23 -4.94 14.98 4.86
N LYS A 24 -4.45 16.20 4.62
CA LYS A 24 -4.68 17.35 5.52
C LYS A 24 -6.15 17.64 5.78
N LYS A 25 -7.02 17.43 4.77
CA LYS A 25 -8.46 17.71 4.89
C LYS A 25 -9.14 16.78 5.91
N ILE A 26 -8.85 15.49 5.86
CA ILE A 26 -9.47 14.50 6.75
C ILE A 26 -8.90 14.61 8.17
N GLU A 27 -7.59 14.86 8.28
CA GLU A 27 -6.91 15.12 9.56
C GLU A 27 -7.51 16.35 10.25
N LYS A 28 -7.70 17.47 9.54
CA LYS A 28 -8.29 18.68 10.12
C LYS A 28 -9.77 18.53 10.49
N LYS A 29 -10.56 17.85 9.66
CA LYS A 29 -12.03 17.80 9.85
C LYS A 29 -12.49 16.74 10.81
N ILE A 30 -11.80 15.60 10.85
CA ILE A 30 -12.25 14.40 11.57
C ILE A 30 -11.17 13.92 12.57
N GLY A 31 -9.97 14.49 12.54
CA GLY A 31 -8.87 14.06 13.41
C GLY A 31 -8.31 12.70 13.05
N TRP A 32 -8.63 12.19 11.85
CA TRP A 32 -8.20 10.87 11.41
C TRP A 32 -6.87 10.93 10.64
N LYS A 33 -6.00 9.97 10.91
CA LYS A 33 -4.73 9.74 10.21
C LYS A 33 -4.44 8.24 10.13
N SER A 34 -3.75 7.81 9.08
CA SER A 34 -3.25 6.43 8.98
C SER A 34 -2.30 6.14 10.15
N LYS A 35 -2.50 4.99 10.80
CA LYS A 35 -1.73 4.59 11.98
C LYS A 35 -0.52 3.71 11.65
N TYR A 36 -0.61 2.97 10.55
CA TYR A 36 0.37 1.97 10.15
C TYR A 36 1.21 2.49 8.99
N SER A 37 2.48 2.15 9.02
CA SER A 37 3.43 2.31 7.92
C SER A 37 3.21 1.25 6.83
N LEU A 38 3.88 1.43 5.69
CA LEU A 38 3.87 0.43 4.61
C LEU A 38 4.46 -0.92 5.06
N GLU A 39 5.53 -0.90 5.85
CA GLU A 39 6.18 -2.11 6.37
C GLU A 39 5.23 -2.92 7.27
N GLU A 40 4.53 -2.27 8.19
CA GLU A 40 3.55 -2.92 9.05
C GLU A 40 2.38 -3.48 8.25
N ALA A 41 1.90 -2.73 7.24
CA ALA A 41 0.83 -3.20 6.36
C ALA A 41 1.24 -4.47 5.59
N LEU A 42 2.45 -4.50 5.00
CA LEU A 42 2.98 -5.65 4.29
C LEU A 42 3.20 -6.85 5.21
N LYS A 43 3.74 -6.63 6.42
CA LYS A 43 3.92 -7.68 7.42
C LYS A 43 2.59 -8.31 7.83
N ASN A 44 1.58 -7.49 8.15
CA ASN A 44 0.26 -7.96 8.53
C ASN A 44 -0.41 -8.76 7.40
N ALA A 45 -0.28 -8.30 6.15
CA ALA A 45 -0.80 -9.03 4.99
C ALA A 45 -0.11 -10.40 4.82
N TRP A 46 1.21 -10.46 5.00
CA TRP A 46 1.95 -11.73 4.90
C TRP A 46 1.64 -12.70 6.05
N GLU A 47 1.45 -12.19 7.27
CA GLU A 47 0.99 -13.01 8.40
C GLU A 47 -0.40 -13.59 8.15
N TRP A 48 -1.31 -12.83 7.53
CA TRP A 48 -2.61 -13.32 7.13
C TRP A 48 -2.50 -14.43 6.06
N GLU A 49 -1.70 -14.23 5.01
CA GLU A 49 -1.53 -15.20 3.92
C GLU A 49 -1.00 -16.55 4.44
N LYS A 50 -0.03 -16.54 5.35
CA LYS A 50 0.54 -17.77 5.95
C LYS A 50 -0.45 -18.57 6.82
N ASN A 51 -1.55 -17.95 7.24
CA ASN A 51 -2.58 -18.59 8.05
C ASN A 51 -3.78 -19.08 7.20
N GLN A 52 -3.71 -18.96 5.87
CA GLN A 52 -4.61 -19.65 4.94
C GLN A 52 -4.28 -21.14 4.86
#